data_AF-A0A5B8EK42-F1
#
_entry.id   AF-A0A5B8EK42-F1
#
_cell.length_a   1.000
_cell.length_b   1.000
_cell.length_c   1.000
_cell.angle_alpha   90.00
_cell.angle_beta   90.00
_cell.angle_gamma   90.00
#
_symmetry.space_group_name_H-M   'P 1'
#
loop_
_entity.id
_entity.type
_entity.pdbx_description
1 polymer ?
#
loop_
_entity_poly.entity_id
_entity_poly.type
_entity_poly.pdbx_seq_one_letter_code
_entity_poly.pdbx_strand_id
1 'polypeptide(L)'
;MTLKLVVLGDSIAWGQGAAREQDRLAPRLVAALEARDLTVVSRVVAVPGARSRGLAAQVDTALPWGADVAVVVIGANDLTHLEPVGPAVQALSDAVRRLRAGGTEVVVAPAPDLSAVPHVPPFLRDVVRAAAEDLRSRQVAAVLAAGGRVGDPDHRASGAFARDPALFSADRFHPSSAGYAVIADAVLPAVLAATLDAASRRWAELGHERVGRRRPAPHTMEGRDISSRPEPRGAPVRPAPHETYDDVADASAALVIGAYSSSFGLASRLLAEPVRHHVRNVYALVRVADEVVDAPRPDAAAGQQAEALATLEEETLSAMRTGQSSNLVVHAFARTARRCGVEPELVVPFFASMRTDLERREHDAASFAEYVYGSSEVVGLMCLRAFVVEEPDPASRYDELAPGARRLGAAFQKVNFLRDLGEDHDTLGRSYFPGIDPRRLTDAERDVLLDDIDADLAAAAAVVRRLPRSSRLAVCAAHDLFADLSTRLRATPAAVLRETRVRVPHPVKARLVAAVLVRGGRPRVASAAR
;
A
#
# COMPACT_ATOMS: atom_id res chain seq x y z
N MET A 1 14.40 -40.75 -21.87
CA MET A 1 13.78 -40.96 -20.53
C MET A 1 12.77 -39.85 -20.34
N THR A 2 11.54 -40.17 -19.96
CA THR A 2 10.52 -39.15 -19.70
C THR A 2 10.65 -38.66 -18.26
N LEU A 3 10.95 -37.38 -18.10
CA LEU A 3 11.04 -36.68 -16.82
C LEU A 3 9.64 -36.19 -16.40
N LYS A 4 9.25 -36.47 -15.16
CA LYS A 4 8.02 -35.96 -14.55
C LYS A 4 8.32 -34.76 -13.67
N LEU A 5 7.88 -33.58 -14.10
CA LEU A 5 8.04 -32.32 -13.37
C LEU A 5 6.71 -31.93 -12.71
N VAL A 6 6.69 -31.76 -11.39
CA VAL A 6 5.52 -31.20 -10.68
C VAL A 6 5.81 -29.79 -10.18
N VAL A 7 4.84 -28.88 -10.31
CA VAL A 7 4.94 -27.52 -9.79
C VAL A 7 3.88 -27.31 -8.70
N LEU A 8 4.34 -26.95 -7.51
CA LEU A 8 3.53 -26.69 -6.31
C LEU A 8 3.73 -25.24 -5.87
N GLY A 9 2.77 -24.70 -5.13
CA GLY A 9 2.92 -23.37 -4.54
C GLY A 9 1.68 -22.50 -4.60
N ASP A 10 1.92 -21.20 -4.70
CA ASP A 10 0.92 -20.15 -4.74
C ASP A 10 0.53 -19.71 -6.17
N SER A 11 0.02 -18.50 -6.32
CA SER A 11 -0.40 -17.91 -7.59
C SER A 11 0.74 -17.75 -8.60
N ILE A 12 1.99 -17.62 -8.14
CA ILE A 12 3.17 -17.56 -9.03
C ILE A 12 3.41 -18.96 -9.63
N ALA A 13 3.38 -20.00 -8.81
CA ALA A 13 3.48 -21.39 -9.30
C ALA A 13 2.32 -21.77 -10.24
N TRP A 14 1.11 -21.23 -9.98
CA TRP A 14 -0.05 -21.40 -10.84
C TRP A 14 0.08 -20.70 -12.20
N GLY A 15 0.80 -19.58 -12.26
CA GLY A 15 0.98 -18.79 -13.47
C GLY A 15 0.03 -17.58 -13.60
N GLN A 16 -0.45 -17.02 -12.49
CA GLN A 16 -1.28 -15.81 -12.49
C GLN A 16 -0.50 -14.60 -13.03
N GLY A 17 -1.14 -13.78 -13.88
CA GLY A 17 -0.52 -12.61 -14.52
C GLY A 17 0.14 -12.88 -15.88
N ALA A 18 0.36 -14.15 -16.25
CA ALA A 18 0.83 -14.52 -17.59
C ALA A 18 -0.27 -14.27 -18.64
N ALA A 19 0.09 -13.67 -19.78
CA ALA A 19 -0.88 -13.38 -20.85
C ALA A 19 -1.31 -14.64 -21.61
N ARG A 20 -0.44 -15.66 -21.68
CA ARG A 20 -0.68 -16.92 -22.41
C ARG A 20 -0.23 -18.09 -21.56
N GLU A 21 -0.80 -19.26 -21.80
CA GLU A 21 -0.50 -20.48 -21.02
C GLU A 21 0.99 -20.86 -21.12
N GLN A 22 1.57 -20.81 -22.31
CA GLN A 22 3.00 -21.08 -22.55
C GLN A 22 3.95 -20.10 -21.84
N ASP A 23 3.45 -18.93 -21.43
CA ASP A 23 4.26 -17.94 -20.75
C ASP A 23 4.36 -18.19 -19.23
N ARG A 24 3.60 -19.15 -18.69
CA ARG A 24 3.63 -19.54 -17.27
C ARG A 24 4.93 -20.25 -16.90
N LEU A 25 5.21 -20.37 -15.60
CA LEU A 25 6.44 -20.98 -15.10
C LEU A 25 6.64 -22.44 -15.59
N ALA A 26 5.64 -23.31 -15.41
CA ALA A 26 5.81 -24.73 -15.74
C ALA A 26 6.09 -24.97 -17.24
N PRO A 27 5.33 -24.41 -18.20
CA PRO A 27 5.64 -24.55 -19.63
C PRO A 27 7.00 -23.98 -20.03
N ARG A 28 7.45 -22.88 -19.41
CA ARG A 28 8.79 -22.32 -19.65
C ARG A 28 9.91 -23.26 -19.21
N LEU A 29 9.75 -23.88 -18.03
CA LEU A 29 10.71 -24.88 -17.54
C LEU A 29 10.71 -26.13 -18.44
N VAL A 30 9.53 -26.59 -18.87
CA VAL A 30 9.40 -27.70 -19.84
C VAL A 30 10.15 -27.37 -21.12
N ALA A 31 9.86 -26.23 -21.75
CA ALA A 31 10.52 -25.83 -22.99
C ALA A 31 12.05 -25.72 -22.83
N ALA A 32 12.54 -25.20 -21.70
CA ALA A 32 13.96 -25.09 -21.42
C ALA A 32 14.65 -26.46 -21.21
N LEU A 33 13.95 -27.44 -20.63
CA LEU A 33 14.43 -28.80 -20.46
C LEU A 33 14.38 -29.58 -21.79
N GLU A 34 13.31 -29.42 -22.57
CA GLU A 34 13.14 -30.04 -23.90
C GLU A 34 14.16 -29.52 -24.91
N ALA A 35 14.55 -28.25 -24.82
CA ALA A 35 15.66 -27.69 -25.58
C ALA A 35 17.03 -28.35 -25.27
N ARG A 36 17.10 -29.24 -24.28
CA ARG A 36 18.26 -30.05 -23.89
C ARG A 36 18.01 -31.55 -24.09
N ASP A 37 17.15 -31.89 -25.04
CA ASP A 37 16.81 -33.27 -25.46
C ASP A 37 16.17 -34.13 -24.36
N LEU A 38 15.53 -33.50 -23.36
CA LEU A 38 14.75 -34.19 -22.35
C LEU A 38 13.27 -34.26 -22.77
N THR A 39 12.64 -35.42 -22.67
CA THR A 39 11.18 -35.49 -22.78
C THR A 39 10.57 -35.18 -21.42
N VAL A 40 9.76 -34.13 -21.30
CA VAL A 40 9.19 -33.71 -20.01
C VAL A 40 7.67 -33.78 -20.05
N VAL A 41 7.08 -34.45 -19.06
CA VAL A 41 5.66 -34.31 -18.74
C VAL A 41 5.55 -33.51 -17.46
N SER A 42 4.66 -32.51 -17.45
CA SER A 42 4.50 -31.64 -16.29
C SER A 42 3.09 -31.69 -15.71
N ARG A 43 2.99 -31.40 -14.40
CA ARG A 43 1.72 -31.21 -13.69
C ARG A 43 1.83 -30.02 -12.75
N VAL A 44 0.85 -29.14 -12.78
CA VAL A 44 0.72 -28.03 -11.81
C VAL A 44 -0.34 -28.43 -10.79
N VAL A 45 0.04 -28.45 -9.51
CA VAL A 45 -0.87 -28.66 -8.37
C VAL A 45 -0.91 -27.44 -7.43
N ALA A 46 -0.29 -26.33 -7.86
CA ALA A 46 -0.31 -25.06 -7.17
C ALA A 46 -1.74 -24.54 -6.97
N VAL A 47 -1.95 -23.78 -5.90
CA VAL A 47 -3.25 -23.21 -5.57
C VAL A 47 -3.09 -21.70 -5.38
N PRO A 48 -3.76 -20.85 -6.19
CA PRO A 48 -3.74 -19.41 -5.99
C PRO A 48 -4.13 -19.02 -4.56
N GLY A 49 -3.37 -18.10 -3.95
CA GLY A 49 -3.57 -17.69 -2.55
C GLY A 49 -3.06 -18.69 -1.51
N ALA A 50 -2.41 -19.79 -1.90
CA ALA A 50 -1.82 -20.72 -0.95
C ALA A 50 -0.73 -20.05 -0.10
N ARG A 51 -0.78 -20.33 1.21
CA ARG A 51 0.27 -20.07 2.19
C ARG A 51 1.07 -21.35 2.41
N SER A 52 2.24 -21.27 3.05
CA SER A 52 3.11 -22.44 3.30
C SER A 52 2.39 -23.58 4.03
N ARG A 53 1.47 -23.25 4.96
CA ARG A 53 0.61 -24.24 5.65
C ARG A 53 -0.30 -25.06 4.71
N GLY A 54 -0.60 -24.55 3.52
CA GLY A 54 -1.41 -25.22 2.51
C GLY A 54 -0.64 -26.23 1.64
N LEU A 55 0.69 -26.29 1.75
CA LEU A 55 1.51 -27.19 0.95
C LEU A 55 1.21 -28.67 1.22
N ALA A 56 0.77 -29.02 2.43
CA ALA A 56 0.50 -30.41 2.79
C ALA A 56 -0.47 -31.10 1.81
N ALA A 57 -1.59 -30.44 1.47
CA ALA A 57 -2.59 -30.97 0.55
C ALA A 57 -2.09 -31.04 -0.91
N GLN A 58 -1.23 -30.11 -1.32
CA GLN A 58 -0.62 -30.15 -2.64
C GLN A 58 0.40 -31.30 -2.74
N VAL A 59 1.16 -31.56 -1.67
CA VAL A 59 2.07 -32.71 -1.57
C VAL A 59 1.29 -34.02 -1.60
N ASP A 60 0.17 -34.12 -0.89
CA ASP A 60 -0.73 -35.30 -0.93
C ASP A 60 -1.20 -35.61 -2.35
N THR A 61 -1.44 -34.56 -3.14
CA THR A 61 -1.84 -34.68 -4.56
C THR A 61 -0.67 -35.05 -5.47
N ALA A 62 0.54 -34.55 -5.17
CA ALA A 62 1.73 -34.74 -5.99
C ALA A 62 2.38 -36.13 -5.82
N LEU A 63 2.45 -36.64 -4.59
CA LEU A 63 3.18 -37.88 -4.26
C LEU A 63 2.72 -39.09 -5.09
N PRO A 64 1.41 -39.38 -5.28
CA PRO A 64 0.97 -40.54 -6.05
C PRO A 64 1.38 -40.50 -7.53
N TRP A 65 1.68 -39.31 -8.07
CA TRP A 65 2.09 -39.18 -9.47
C TRP A 65 3.54 -39.63 -9.72
N GLY A 66 4.35 -39.72 -8.64
CA GLY A 66 5.75 -40.13 -8.67
C GLY A 66 6.58 -39.18 -9.52
N ALA A 67 6.62 -37.90 -9.16
CA ALA A 67 7.42 -36.90 -9.85
C ALA A 67 8.92 -37.15 -9.65
N ASP A 68 9.72 -36.95 -10.71
CA ASP A 68 11.18 -37.00 -10.61
C ASP A 68 11.72 -35.69 -10.00
N VAL A 69 11.11 -34.56 -10.37
CA VAL A 69 11.48 -33.22 -9.88
C VAL A 69 10.22 -32.44 -9.46
N ALA A 70 10.28 -31.78 -8.32
CA ALA A 70 9.28 -30.84 -7.82
C ALA A 70 9.86 -29.43 -7.75
N VAL A 71 9.14 -28.45 -8.30
CA VAL A 71 9.42 -27.02 -8.12
C VAL A 71 8.36 -26.42 -7.21
N VAL A 72 8.77 -25.82 -6.10
CA VAL A 72 7.88 -25.18 -5.12
C VAL A 72 8.12 -23.67 -5.16
N VAL A 73 7.07 -22.89 -5.41
CA VAL A 73 7.11 -21.42 -5.31
C VAL A 73 6.13 -20.96 -4.24
N ILE A 74 6.64 -20.48 -3.11
CA ILE A 74 5.80 -20.17 -1.95
C ILE A 74 6.46 -19.10 -1.07
N GLY A 75 5.65 -18.28 -0.41
CA GLY A 75 6.11 -17.30 0.56
C GLY A 75 5.54 -15.90 0.33
N ALA A 76 5.10 -15.59 -0.90
CA ALA A 76 4.47 -14.29 -1.17
C ALA A 76 3.22 -14.09 -0.31
N ASN A 77 2.34 -15.11 -0.23
CA ASN A 77 1.15 -15.03 0.60
C ASN A 77 1.42 -15.12 2.10
N ASP A 78 2.50 -15.78 2.51
CA ASP A 78 2.91 -15.79 3.92
C ASP A 78 3.29 -14.36 4.37
N LEU A 79 3.96 -13.59 3.50
CA LEU A 79 4.29 -12.19 3.74
C LEU A 79 3.05 -11.28 3.68
N THR A 80 2.19 -11.41 2.66
CA THR A 80 1.01 -10.53 2.53
C THR A 80 -0.02 -10.74 3.63
N HIS A 81 -0.13 -11.97 4.16
CA HIS A 81 -1.05 -12.30 5.25
C HIS A 81 -0.40 -12.26 6.64
N LEU A 82 0.87 -11.85 6.74
CA LEU A 82 1.63 -11.76 8.00
C LEU A 82 1.61 -13.08 8.79
N GLU A 83 1.79 -14.20 8.08
CA GLU A 83 1.87 -15.51 8.71
C GLU A 83 3.10 -15.59 9.62
N PRO A 84 2.98 -16.18 10.83
CA PRO A 84 4.12 -16.39 11.70
C PRO A 84 5.21 -17.21 10.98
N VAL A 85 6.44 -16.67 10.95
CA VAL A 85 7.57 -17.22 10.19
C VAL A 85 7.91 -18.66 10.59
N GLY A 86 7.89 -18.98 11.88
CA GLY A 86 8.21 -20.34 12.37
C GLY A 86 7.30 -21.42 11.78
N PRO A 87 5.96 -21.35 11.98
CA PRO A 87 5.00 -22.27 11.36
C PRO A 87 5.09 -22.33 9.83
N ALA A 88 5.28 -21.20 9.15
CA ALA A 88 5.40 -21.18 7.69
C ALA A 88 6.63 -21.95 7.20
N VAL A 89 7.79 -21.70 7.81
CA VAL A 89 9.06 -22.39 7.51
C VAL A 89 8.97 -23.88 7.85
N GLN A 90 8.33 -24.24 8.96
CA GLN A 90 8.13 -25.64 9.35
C GLN A 90 7.27 -26.38 8.31
N ALA A 91 6.16 -25.80 7.88
CA ALA A 91 5.29 -26.40 6.87
C ALA A 91 6.01 -26.60 5.52
N LEU A 92 6.85 -25.64 5.12
CA LEU A 92 7.71 -25.79 3.94
C LEU A 92 8.73 -26.93 4.13
N SER A 93 9.43 -26.97 5.28
CA SER A 93 10.42 -28.01 5.58
C SER A 93 9.79 -29.41 5.51
N ASP A 94 8.60 -29.57 6.09
CA ASP A 94 7.87 -30.84 6.08
C ASP A 94 7.42 -31.22 4.66
N ALA A 95 6.97 -30.26 3.86
CA ALA A 95 6.65 -30.50 2.45
C ALA A 95 7.87 -31.00 1.66
N VAL A 96 9.04 -30.37 1.84
CA VAL A 96 10.30 -30.78 1.19
C VAL A 96 10.69 -32.19 1.64
N ARG A 97 10.72 -32.46 2.96
CA ARG A 97 11.07 -33.79 3.49
C ARG A 97 10.17 -34.89 2.94
N ARG A 98 8.86 -34.65 2.87
CA ARG A 98 7.88 -35.61 2.37
C ARG A 98 8.09 -35.93 0.89
N LEU A 99 8.33 -34.90 0.06
CA LEU A 99 8.65 -35.09 -1.36
C LEU A 99 9.98 -35.82 -1.56
N ARG A 100 11.02 -35.46 -0.80
CA ARG A 100 12.33 -36.13 -0.80
C ARG A 100 12.23 -37.59 -0.41
N ALA A 101 11.47 -37.91 0.64
CA ALA A 101 11.21 -39.27 1.08
C ALA A 101 10.45 -40.10 0.02
N GLY A 102 9.64 -39.44 -0.81
CA GLY A 102 8.99 -40.03 -1.99
C GLY A 102 9.90 -40.18 -3.22
N GLY A 103 11.20 -39.88 -3.12
CA GLY A 103 12.18 -40.01 -4.20
C GLY A 103 12.26 -38.82 -5.16
N THR A 104 11.47 -37.77 -4.94
CA THR A 104 11.45 -36.56 -5.80
C THR A 104 12.59 -35.61 -5.43
N GLU A 105 13.35 -35.12 -6.41
CA GLU A 105 14.23 -33.96 -6.19
C GLU A 105 13.40 -32.70 -6.02
N VAL A 106 13.73 -31.85 -5.04
CA VAL A 106 12.93 -30.66 -4.73
C VAL A 106 13.76 -29.39 -4.93
N VAL A 107 13.24 -28.48 -5.74
CA VAL A 107 13.75 -27.12 -5.91
C VAL A 107 12.72 -26.15 -5.34
N VAL A 108 13.14 -25.28 -4.43
CA VAL A 108 12.28 -24.25 -3.86
C VAL A 108 12.73 -22.88 -4.34
N ALA A 109 11.83 -22.15 -4.97
CA ALA A 109 11.92 -20.71 -5.11
C ALA A 109 11.36 -20.09 -3.82
N PRO A 110 12.22 -19.56 -2.92
CA PRO A 110 11.78 -19.03 -1.65
C PRO A 110 11.05 -17.70 -1.84
N ALA A 111 10.57 -17.13 -0.73
CA ALA A 111 9.82 -15.88 -0.71
C ALA A 111 10.51 -14.78 -1.53
N PRO A 112 9.78 -14.09 -2.43
CA PRO A 112 10.33 -12.99 -3.22
C PRO A 112 10.48 -11.71 -2.38
N ASP A 113 11.35 -10.79 -2.81
CA ASP A 113 11.39 -9.44 -2.23
C ASP A 113 10.16 -8.64 -2.66
N LEU A 114 9.15 -8.62 -1.79
CA LEU A 114 7.93 -7.86 -2.04
C LEU A 114 8.16 -6.33 -2.00
N SER A 115 9.31 -5.83 -1.56
CA SER A 115 9.61 -4.39 -1.59
C SER A 115 9.70 -3.82 -3.00
N ALA A 116 9.98 -4.67 -3.99
CA ALA A 116 10.01 -4.32 -5.41
C ALA A 116 8.61 -4.09 -6.01
N VAL A 117 7.56 -4.50 -5.29
CA VAL A 117 6.19 -4.45 -5.80
C VAL A 117 5.71 -2.99 -5.87
N PRO A 118 5.14 -2.52 -7.01
CA PRO A 118 4.85 -1.10 -7.23
C PRO A 118 3.96 -0.41 -6.19
N HIS A 119 3.01 -1.13 -5.59
CA HIS A 119 2.12 -0.56 -4.56
C HIS A 119 2.73 -0.60 -3.16
N VAL A 120 3.90 -1.23 -2.96
CA VAL A 120 4.62 -1.14 -1.69
C VAL A 120 5.18 0.28 -1.55
N PRO A 121 4.71 1.04 -0.54
CA PRO A 121 5.13 2.41 -0.32
C PRO A 121 6.64 2.50 -0.13
N PRO A 122 7.34 3.51 -0.71
CA PRO A 122 8.79 3.66 -0.57
C PRO A 122 9.29 3.56 0.88
N PHE A 123 8.58 4.15 1.84
CA PHE A 123 8.95 4.13 3.26
C PHE A 123 8.76 2.76 3.95
N LEU A 124 8.00 1.84 3.36
CA LEU A 124 7.88 0.47 3.84
C LEU A 124 8.85 -0.47 3.13
N ARG A 125 9.53 -0.05 2.05
CA ARG A 125 10.36 -0.95 1.24
C ARG A 125 11.46 -1.61 2.07
N ASP A 126 12.13 -0.87 2.94
CA ASP A 126 13.18 -1.45 3.79
C ASP A 126 12.62 -2.43 4.82
N VAL A 127 11.44 -2.16 5.37
CA VAL A 127 10.77 -3.06 6.33
C VAL A 127 10.26 -4.32 5.64
N VAL A 128 9.62 -4.17 4.48
CA VAL A 128 9.12 -5.28 3.66
C VAL A 128 10.29 -6.13 3.16
N ARG A 129 11.38 -5.48 2.73
CA ARG A 129 12.63 -6.16 2.34
C ARG A 129 13.21 -6.93 3.52
N ALA A 130 13.30 -6.32 4.70
CA ALA A 130 13.81 -7.00 5.89
C ALA A 130 12.93 -8.20 6.30
N ALA A 131 11.61 -8.07 6.21
CA ALA A 131 10.68 -9.17 6.50
C ALA A 131 10.77 -10.30 5.46
N ALA A 132 10.85 -9.93 4.16
CA ALA A 132 11.06 -10.89 3.08
C ALA A 132 12.40 -11.61 3.23
N GLU A 133 13.46 -10.90 3.62
CA GLU A 133 14.79 -11.45 3.84
C GLU A 133 14.83 -12.40 5.05
N ASP A 134 14.20 -12.05 6.18
CA ASP A 134 14.11 -12.94 7.35
C ASP A 134 13.37 -14.24 7.01
N LEU A 135 12.21 -14.15 6.32
CA LEU A 135 11.47 -15.33 5.90
C LEU A 135 12.29 -16.17 4.91
N ARG A 136 12.84 -15.53 3.87
CA ARG A 136 13.64 -16.20 2.83
C ARG A 136 14.85 -16.90 3.42
N SER A 137 15.63 -16.22 4.26
CA SER A 137 16.83 -16.78 4.89
C SER A 137 16.51 -18.05 5.68
N ARG A 138 15.39 -18.06 6.43
CA ARG A 138 14.94 -19.23 7.19
C ARG A 138 14.39 -20.34 6.29
N GLN A 139 13.66 -19.99 5.22
CA GLN A 139 13.21 -20.95 4.22
C GLN A 139 14.41 -21.63 3.55
N VAL A 140 15.43 -20.87 3.13
CA VAL A 140 16.66 -21.40 2.53
C VAL A 140 17.34 -22.39 3.47
N ALA A 141 17.57 -22.01 4.73
CA ALA A 141 18.17 -22.90 5.72
C ALA A 141 17.36 -24.19 5.91
N ALA A 142 16.03 -24.08 6.01
CA ALA A 142 15.14 -25.22 6.20
C ALA A 142 15.07 -26.14 4.96
N VAL A 143 15.11 -25.57 3.76
CA VAL A 143 15.12 -26.32 2.49
C VAL A 143 16.39 -27.13 2.35
N LEU A 144 17.56 -26.51 2.60
CA LEU A 144 18.85 -27.19 2.54
C LEU A 144 18.93 -28.30 3.59
N ALA A 145 18.51 -28.02 4.83
CA ALA A 145 18.46 -29.02 5.90
C ALA A 145 17.49 -30.20 5.61
N ALA A 146 16.46 -29.95 4.80
CA ALA A 146 15.50 -30.97 4.35
C ALA A 146 15.96 -31.73 3.09
N GLY A 147 17.14 -31.43 2.54
CA GLY A 147 17.68 -32.08 1.34
C GLY A 147 17.12 -31.52 0.02
N GLY A 148 16.51 -30.34 0.03
CA GLY A 148 16.09 -29.60 -1.16
C GLY A 148 17.18 -28.67 -1.70
N ARG A 149 16.92 -28.10 -2.88
CA ARG A 149 17.76 -27.11 -3.57
C ARG A 149 17.04 -25.76 -3.64
N VAL A 150 17.80 -24.67 -3.72
CA VAL A 150 17.26 -23.31 -3.85
C VAL A 150 17.28 -22.86 -5.30
N GLY A 151 16.14 -22.42 -5.82
CA GLY A 151 15.94 -22.00 -7.21
C GLY A 151 16.64 -20.69 -7.57
N ASP A 152 16.55 -19.66 -6.72
CA ASP A 152 17.12 -18.33 -6.99
C ASP A 152 18.00 -17.89 -5.80
N PRO A 153 19.20 -18.49 -5.60
CA PRO A 153 20.03 -18.20 -4.42
C PRO A 153 20.60 -16.76 -4.43
N ASP A 154 20.81 -16.17 -5.61
CA ASP A 154 21.46 -14.85 -5.76
C ASP A 154 20.48 -13.68 -5.91
N HIS A 155 19.18 -13.89 -5.66
CA HIS A 155 18.13 -12.87 -5.82
C HIS A 155 18.03 -12.28 -7.24
N ARG A 156 18.33 -13.07 -8.28
CA ARG A 156 18.34 -12.57 -9.67
C ARG A 156 16.96 -12.12 -10.11
N ALA A 157 15.93 -12.90 -9.78
CA ALA A 157 14.56 -12.55 -10.13
C ALA A 157 14.14 -11.30 -9.36
N SER A 158 14.26 -11.31 -8.03
CA SER A 158 13.87 -10.14 -7.19
C SER A 158 14.59 -8.86 -7.62
N GLY A 159 15.89 -8.93 -7.93
CA GLY A 159 16.66 -7.79 -8.41
C GLY A 159 16.23 -7.26 -9.78
N ALA A 160 15.76 -8.13 -10.68
CA ALA A 160 15.22 -7.72 -11.96
C ALA A 160 13.87 -7.00 -11.82
N PHE A 161 12.95 -7.53 -10.99
CA PHE A 161 11.66 -6.89 -10.71
C PHE A 161 11.82 -5.52 -10.02
N ALA A 162 12.86 -5.35 -9.21
CA ALA A 162 13.18 -4.05 -8.60
C ALA A 162 13.64 -3.00 -9.63
N ARG A 163 14.21 -3.43 -10.77
CA ARG A 163 14.74 -2.54 -11.82
C ARG A 163 13.74 -2.26 -12.93
N ASP A 164 12.87 -3.21 -13.24
CA ASP A 164 11.95 -3.12 -14.38
C ASP A 164 10.49 -3.39 -13.94
N PRO A 165 9.69 -2.33 -13.75
CA PRO A 165 8.27 -2.46 -13.44
C PRO A 165 7.43 -3.19 -14.51
N ALA A 166 7.89 -3.28 -15.78
CA ALA A 166 7.17 -3.98 -16.84
C ALA A 166 7.17 -5.53 -16.65
N LEU A 167 8.00 -6.02 -15.74
CA LEU A 167 7.98 -7.42 -15.32
C LEU A 167 6.75 -7.75 -14.46
N PHE A 168 6.02 -6.76 -13.96
CA PHE A 168 4.72 -6.95 -13.32
C PHE A 168 3.58 -6.95 -14.34
N SER A 169 2.55 -7.75 -14.07
CA SER A 169 1.32 -7.81 -14.85
C SER A 169 0.46 -6.55 -14.64
N ALA A 170 -0.68 -6.47 -15.31
CA ALA A 170 -1.60 -5.32 -15.17
C ALA A 170 -2.05 -5.07 -13.72
N ASP A 171 -2.07 -6.10 -12.87
CA ASP A 171 -2.40 -5.96 -11.44
C ASP A 171 -1.29 -5.34 -10.58
N ARG A 172 -0.11 -5.09 -11.17
CA ARG A 172 1.07 -4.53 -10.48
C ARG A 172 1.45 -5.31 -9.22
N PHE A 173 1.20 -6.62 -9.21
CA PHE A 173 1.56 -7.55 -8.13
C PHE A 173 2.17 -8.83 -8.70
N HIS A 174 1.48 -9.50 -9.62
CA HIS A 174 1.92 -10.78 -10.18
C HIS A 174 2.90 -10.57 -11.35
N PRO A 175 3.72 -11.58 -11.70
CA PRO A 175 4.59 -11.53 -12.88
C PRO A 175 3.79 -11.38 -14.18
N SER A 176 4.26 -10.54 -15.09
CA SER A 176 3.84 -10.54 -16.50
C SER A 176 4.44 -11.74 -17.24
N SER A 177 4.07 -11.94 -18.51
CA SER A 177 4.74 -12.94 -19.36
C SER A 177 6.26 -12.76 -19.42
N ALA A 178 6.75 -11.52 -19.40
CA ALA A 178 8.18 -11.21 -19.34
C ALA A 178 8.76 -11.50 -17.93
N GLY A 179 8.01 -11.15 -16.87
CA GLY A 179 8.39 -11.50 -15.50
C GLY A 179 8.55 -13.01 -15.27
N TYR A 180 7.67 -13.83 -15.85
CA TYR A 180 7.80 -15.29 -15.80
C TYR A 180 9.03 -15.82 -16.54
N ALA A 181 9.50 -15.16 -17.59
CA ALA A 181 10.75 -15.52 -18.26
C ALA A 181 11.93 -15.35 -17.29
N VAL A 182 11.98 -14.21 -16.60
CA VAL A 182 13.02 -13.91 -15.61
C VAL A 182 13.01 -14.90 -14.44
N ILE A 183 11.82 -15.24 -13.92
CA ILE A 183 11.70 -16.24 -12.83
C ILE A 183 12.16 -17.61 -13.31
N ALA A 184 11.72 -18.05 -14.50
CA ALA A 184 12.12 -19.33 -15.06
C ALA A 184 13.64 -19.42 -15.24
N ASP A 185 14.27 -18.38 -15.81
CA ASP A 185 15.72 -18.32 -16.00
C ASP A 185 16.49 -18.33 -14.68
N ALA A 186 15.96 -17.66 -13.65
CA ALA A 186 16.58 -17.66 -12.33
C ALA A 186 16.57 -19.06 -11.69
N VAL A 187 15.45 -19.80 -11.79
CA VAL A 187 15.31 -21.12 -11.15
C VAL A 187 15.86 -22.29 -11.97
N LEU A 188 16.00 -22.13 -13.28
CA LEU A 188 16.41 -23.18 -14.21
C LEU A 188 17.73 -23.89 -13.83
N PRO A 189 18.81 -23.21 -13.37
CA PRO A 189 20.05 -23.90 -12.99
C PRO A 189 19.85 -24.95 -11.89
N ALA A 190 19.03 -24.64 -10.87
CA ALA A 190 18.73 -25.58 -9.80
C ALA A 190 17.83 -26.73 -10.27
N VAL A 191 16.89 -26.44 -11.20
CA VAL A 191 16.04 -27.46 -11.83
C VAL A 191 16.86 -28.42 -12.70
N LEU A 192 17.86 -27.92 -13.43
CA LEU A 192 18.77 -28.75 -14.21
C LEU A 192 19.62 -29.66 -13.31
N ALA A 193 20.16 -29.12 -12.21
CA ALA A 193 20.91 -29.92 -11.24
C ALA A 193 20.03 -31.02 -10.62
N ALA A 194 18.82 -30.67 -10.18
CA ALA A 194 17.83 -31.64 -9.70
C ALA A 194 17.50 -32.71 -10.75
N THR A 195 17.36 -32.31 -12.01
CA THR A 195 17.09 -33.25 -13.10
C THR A 195 18.23 -34.24 -13.29
N LEU A 196 19.49 -33.78 -13.19
CA LEU A 196 20.67 -34.64 -13.28
C LEU A 196 20.75 -35.63 -12.12
N ASP A 197 20.41 -35.22 -10.89
CA ASP A 197 20.40 -36.12 -9.73
C ASP A 197 19.28 -37.16 -9.85
N ALA A 198 18.09 -36.74 -10.28
CA ALA A 198 16.95 -37.62 -10.48
C ALA A 198 17.26 -38.67 -11.56
N ALA A 199 17.86 -38.23 -12.67
CA ALA A 199 18.36 -39.15 -13.70
C ALA A 199 19.40 -40.10 -13.11
N SER A 200 20.43 -39.59 -12.43
CA SER A 200 21.52 -40.40 -11.87
C SER A 200 21.02 -41.49 -10.91
N ARG A 201 20.05 -41.17 -10.05
CA ARG A 201 19.41 -42.17 -9.18
C ARG A 201 18.69 -43.24 -9.97
N ARG A 202 17.90 -42.84 -10.96
CA ARG A 202 17.14 -43.77 -11.79
C ARG A 202 18.05 -44.66 -12.64
N TRP A 203 19.18 -44.14 -13.10
CA TRP A 203 20.24 -44.94 -13.73
C TRP A 203 20.88 -45.93 -12.76
N ALA A 204 21.09 -45.57 -11.49
CA ALA A 204 21.58 -46.49 -10.46
C ALA A 204 20.56 -47.59 -10.11
N GLU A 205 19.27 -47.25 -10.05
CA GLU A 205 18.17 -48.21 -9.84
C GLU A 205 18.06 -49.19 -11.03
N LEU A 206 18.12 -48.69 -12.27
CA LEU A 206 18.12 -49.52 -13.49
C LEU A 206 19.41 -50.35 -13.65
N GLY A 207 20.53 -49.87 -13.11
CA GLY A 207 21.81 -50.58 -13.05
C GLY A 207 21.77 -51.79 -12.11
N HIS A 208 20.92 -51.76 -11.08
CA HIS A 208 20.63 -52.89 -10.21
C HIS A 208 19.61 -53.90 -10.79
N GLU A 209 18.81 -53.51 -11.79
CA GLU A 209 17.75 -54.36 -12.37
C GLU A 209 18.15 -55.14 -13.65
N ARG A 210 19.38 -55.00 -14.19
CA ARG A 210 19.82 -55.78 -15.37
C ARG A 210 20.43 -57.15 -15.04
N VAL A 211 19.62 -58.03 -14.44
CA VAL A 211 19.58 -59.47 -14.77
C VAL A 211 18.11 -59.88 -14.86
N GLY A 212 17.55 -59.87 -16.07
CA GLY A 212 16.17 -60.31 -16.26
C GLY A 212 15.61 -59.97 -17.64
N ARG A 213 15.71 -60.92 -18.58
CA ARG A 213 15.16 -60.86 -19.94
C ARG A 213 13.67 -60.52 -19.96
N ARG A 214 13.22 -59.73 -20.95
CA ARG A 214 12.20 -60.13 -21.96
C ARG A 214 12.01 -59.07 -23.06
N ARG A 215 11.89 -59.56 -24.31
CA ARG A 215 11.53 -58.84 -25.55
C ARG A 215 10.03 -58.50 -25.59
N PRO A 216 9.63 -57.44 -26.31
CA PRO A 216 8.30 -57.40 -26.94
C PRO A 216 8.36 -57.27 -28.48
N ALA A 217 7.29 -57.75 -29.11
CA ALA A 217 6.99 -57.76 -30.54
C ALA A 217 6.35 -56.42 -31.01
N PRO A 218 6.20 -56.17 -32.34
CA PRO A 218 5.81 -54.86 -32.85
C PRO A 218 4.29 -54.71 -33.01
N HIS A 219 3.78 -53.50 -32.76
CA HIS A 219 2.42 -53.12 -33.12
C HIS A 219 2.40 -51.83 -33.96
N THR A 220 1.50 -51.88 -34.94
CA THR A 220 1.20 -51.01 -36.08
C THR A 220 0.58 -49.67 -35.70
N MET A 221 0.82 -48.66 -36.54
CA MET A 221 0.18 -47.34 -36.49
C MET A 221 -1.20 -47.36 -37.16
N GLU A 222 -2.18 -46.74 -36.50
CA GLU A 222 -3.41 -46.24 -37.13
C GLU A 222 -3.69 -44.80 -36.67
N GLY A 223 -4.04 -43.95 -37.63
CA GLY A 223 -4.27 -42.52 -37.45
C GLY A 223 -5.62 -42.17 -36.84
N ARG A 224 -5.73 -40.95 -36.31
CA ARG A 224 -7.01 -40.29 -36.02
C ARG A 224 -7.01 -38.81 -36.39
N ASP A 225 -7.93 -38.56 -37.31
CA ASP A 225 -8.75 -37.41 -37.65
C ASP A 225 -8.69 -36.14 -36.77
N ILE A 226 -8.62 -34.98 -37.42
CA ILE A 226 -8.54 -33.64 -36.82
C ILE A 226 -9.73 -32.83 -37.35
N SER A 227 -10.84 -32.81 -36.60
CA SER A 227 -12.01 -31.99 -36.95
C SER A 227 -12.87 -31.67 -35.71
N SER A 228 -12.51 -30.61 -34.99
CA SER A 228 -13.46 -29.77 -34.23
C SER A 228 -12.74 -28.57 -33.57
N ARG A 229 -12.93 -27.35 -34.08
CA ARG A 229 -12.54 -26.10 -33.41
C ARG A 229 -13.77 -25.47 -32.73
N PRO A 230 -13.71 -25.02 -31.46
CA PRO A 230 -14.78 -24.24 -30.85
C PRO A 230 -14.64 -22.73 -31.16
N GLU A 231 -15.77 -22.05 -31.30
CA GLU A 231 -15.91 -20.62 -31.61
C GLU A 231 -15.39 -19.67 -30.51
N PRO A 232 -15.01 -18.42 -30.84
CA PRO A 232 -14.40 -17.48 -29.90
C PRO A 232 -15.44 -16.75 -29.02
N ARG A 233 -15.18 -16.75 -27.70
CA ARG A 233 -15.94 -15.95 -26.71
C ARG A 233 -15.60 -14.46 -26.84
N GLY A 234 -16.62 -13.61 -26.67
CA GLY A 234 -16.59 -12.17 -26.94
C GLY A 234 -15.50 -11.36 -26.23
N ALA A 235 -15.04 -10.30 -26.89
CA ALA A 235 -14.01 -9.39 -26.42
C ALA A 235 -14.46 -8.58 -25.18
N PRO A 236 -13.53 -8.21 -24.27
CA PRO A 236 -13.85 -7.36 -23.12
C PRO A 236 -14.30 -5.95 -23.57
N VAL A 237 -15.37 -5.45 -22.95
CA VAL A 237 -15.92 -4.11 -23.19
C VAL A 237 -14.90 -3.05 -22.75
N ARG A 238 -14.57 -2.10 -23.63
CA ARG A 238 -13.71 -0.95 -23.28
C ARG A 238 -14.50 0.01 -22.37
N PRO A 239 -13.91 0.53 -21.28
CA PRO A 239 -14.55 1.55 -20.46
C PRO A 239 -14.86 2.79 -21.29
N ALA A 240 -15.90 3.51 -20.91
CA ALA A 240 -16.27 4.75 -21.57
C ALA A 240 -15.18 5.82 -21.35
N PRO A 241 -14.90 6.73 -22.31
CA PRO A 241 -13.82 7.71 -22.17
C PRO A 241 -13.91 8.60 -20.92
N HIS A 242 -15.10 8.91 -20.43
CA HIS A 242 -15.29 9.69 -19.20
C HIS A 242 -14.84 8.94 -17.95
N GLU A 243 -15.02 7.61 -17.89
CA GLU A 243 -14.55 6.78 -16.78
C GLU A 243 -13.01 6.80 -16.68
N THR A 244 -12.33 6.86 -17.83
CA THR A 244 -10.87 6.99 -17.85
C THR A 244 -10.41 8.35 -17.31
N TYR A 245 -11.14 9.43 -17.60
CA TYR A 245 -10.82 10.76 -17.07
C TYR A 245 -11.04 10.83 -15.55
N ASP A 246 -12.15 10.28 -15.08
CA ASP A 246 -12.48 10.12 -13.65
C ASP A 246 -11.36 9.38 -12.91
N ASP A 247 -10.92 8.24 -13.43
CA ASP A 247 -9.85 7.42 -12.83
C ASP A 247 -8.51 8.15 -12.77
N VAL A 248 -8.16 8.91 -13.82
CA VAL A 248 -6.92 9.71 -13.87
C VAL A 248 -6.95 10.87 -12.89
N ALA A 249 -8.12 11.51 -12.74
CA ALA A 249 -8.33 12.58 -11.77
C ALA A 249 -8.15 12.06 -10.33
N ASP A 250 -8.75 10.91 -10.02
CA ASP A 250 -8.62 10.26 -8.72
C ASP A 250 -7.17 9.79 -8.44
N ALA A 251 -6.49 9.26 -9.46
CA ALA A 251 -5.08 8.89 -9.35
C ALA A 251 -4.18 10.12 -9.09
N SER A 252 -4.50 11.26 -9.68
CA SER A 252 -3.78 12.52 -9.48
C SER A 252 -3.97 13.05 -8.06
N ALA A 253 -5.19 13.02 -7.52
CA ALA A 253 -5.43 13.35 -6.11
C ALA A 253 -4.66 12.42 -5.15
N ALA A 254 -4.61 11.12 -5.46
CA ALA A 254 -3.82 10.15 -4.70
C ALA A 254 -2.30 10.40 -4.77
N LEU A 255 -1.80 10.95 -5.88
CA LEU A 255 -0.40 11.34 -6.01
C LEU A 255 -0.07 12.56 -5.12
N VAL A 256 -0.94 13.58 -5.10
CA VAL A 256 -0.76 14.79 -4.28
C VAL A 256 -0.58 14.45 -2.81
N ILE A 257 -1.51 13.69 -2.22
CA ILE A 257 -1.40 13.27 -0.81
C ILE A 257 -0.14 12.42 -0.54
N GLY A 258 0.26 11.59 -1.51
CA GLY A 258 1.46 10.76 -1.41
C GLY A 258 2.77 11.55 -1.43
N ALA A 259 2.80 12.67 -2.16
CA ALA A 259 3.96 13.54 -2.28
C ALA A 259 4.09 14.51 -1.09
N TYR A 260 2.99 15.11 -0.64
CA TYR A 260 3.02 16.22 0.30
C TYR A 260 2.85 15.83 1.77
N SER A 261 2.36 14.63 2.11
CA SER A 261 2.13 14.28 3.53
C SER A 261 2.59 12.90 3.96
N SER A 262 3.61 12.88 4.84
CA SER A 262 4.04 11.66 5.51
C SER A 262 3.10 11.24 6.65
N SER A 263 2.58 12.19 7.42
CA SER A 263 1.71 11.93 8.58
C SER A 263 0.27 11.67 8.17
N PHE A 264 -0.34 12.60 7.43
CA PHE A 264 -1.71 12.47 6.96
C PHE A 264 -1.82 11.38 5.89
N GLY A 265 -0.81 11.22 5.03
CA GLY A 265 -0.73 10.13 4.07
C GLY A 265 -0.61 8.74 4.72
N LEU A 266 -0.03 8.62 5.92
CA LEU A 266 -0.04 7.37 6.68
C LEU A 266 -1.42 7.11 7.32
N ALA A 267 -2.01 8.12 7.97
CA ALA A 267 -3.31 8.00 8.62
C ALA A 267 -4.43 7.70 7.61
N SER A 268 -4.44 8.37 6.45
CA SER A 268 -5.45 8.17 5.41
C SER A 268 -5.47 6.74 4.86
N ARG A 269 -4.34 6.02 4.87
CA ARG A 269 -4.28 4.60 4.45
C ARG A 269 -5.03 3.65 5.39
N LEU A 270 -5.33 4.09 6.62
CA LEU A 270 -6.15 3.32 7.56
C LEU A 270 -7.66 3.51 7.31
N LEU A 271 -8.06 4.42 6.43
CA LEU A 271 -9.45 4.57 6.01
C LEU A 271 -9.84 3.38 5.13
N ALA A 272 -11.05 2.85 5.25
CA ALA A 272 -11.58 1.87 4.29
C ALA A 272 -11.96 2.57 2.97
N GLU A 273 -11.90 1.87 1.85
CA GLU A 273 -12.59 2.34 0.64
C GLU A 273 -14.12 2.19 0.83
N PRO A 274 -14.96 3.10 0.30
CA PRO A 274 -14.62 4.24 -0.56
C PRO A 274 -14.24 5.54 0.20
N VAL A 275 -14.31 5.55 1.53
CA VAL A 275 -14.02 6.76 2.33
C VAL A 275 -12.61 7.29 2.07
N ARG A 276 -11.64 6.39 1.92
CA ARG A 276 -10.25 6.74 1.64
C ARG A 276 -10.12 7.56 0.37
N HIS A 277 -10.76 7.13 -0.73
CA HIS A 277 -10.84 7.88 -1.99
C HIS A 277 -11.31 9.31 -1.75
N HIS A 278 -12.46 9.51 -1.13
CA HIS A 278 -13.01 10.86 -0.90
C HIS A 278 -12.08 11.76 -0.09
N VAL A 279 -11.45 11.25 0.96
CA VAL A 279 -10.49 12.02 1.77
C VAL A 279 -9.25 12.42 0.95
N ARG A 280 -8.77 11.58 0.03
CA ARG A 280 -7.66 11.95 -0.86
C ARG A 280 -8.04 13.13 -1.74
N ASN A 281 -9.25 13.13 -2.28
CA ASN A 281 -9.73 14.17 -3.18
C ASN A 281 -9.91 15.50 -2.42
N VAL A 282 -10.46 15.47 -1.21
CA VAL A 282 -10.53 16.64 -0.31
C VAL A 282 -9.13 17.18 -0.01
N TYR A 283 -8.22 16.30 0.42
CA TYR A 283 -6.85 16.71 0.74
C TYR A 283 -6.11 17.31 -0.46
N ALA A 284 -6.29 16.75 -1.65
CA ALA A 284 -5.61 17.21 -2.85
C ALA A 284 -5.98 18.65 -3.22
N LEU A 285 -7.28 19.00 -3.18
CA LEU A 285 -7.72 20.38 -3.40
C LEU A 285 -7.10 21.33 -2.39
N VAL A 286 -7.21 20.98 -1.10
CA VAL A 286 -6.69 21.81 0.00
C VAL A 286 -5.19 22.04 -0.15
N ARG A 287 -4.43 20.98 -0.45
CA ARG A 287 -2.98 21.11 -0.63
C ARG A 287 -2.61 21.94 -1.86
N VAL A 288 -3.33 21.81 -2.98
CA VAL A 288 -3.05 22.62 -4.16
C VAL A 288 -3.29 24.11 -3.90
N ALA A 289 -4.37 24.46 -3.19
CA ALA A 289 -4.63 25.85 -2.82
C ALA A 289 -3.56 26.40 -1.86
N ASP A 290 -3.12 25.60 -0.89
CA ASP A 290 -2.02 25.93 0.03
C ASP A 290 -0.70 26.20 -0.73
N GLU A 291 -0.33 25.35 -1.70
CA GLU A 291 0.86 25.58 -2.54
C GLU A 291 0.77 26.84 -3.40
N VAL A 292 -0.43 27.22 -3.86
CA VAL A 292 -0.61 28.48 -4.60
C VAL A 292 -0.26 29.68 -3.73
N VAL A 293 -0.53 29.60 -2.43
CA VAL A 293 -0.28 30.68 -1.45
C VAL A 293 1.15 30.65 -0.90
N ASP A 294 1.67 29.47 -0.56
CA ASP A 294 2.92 29.35 0.20
C ASP A 294 4.16 29.08 -0.68
N ALA A 295 3.99 28.72 -1.95
CA ALA A 295 5.09 28.42 -2.87
C ALA A 295 5.13 29.35 -4.11
N PRO A 296 5.34 30.68 -3.93
CA PRO A 296 5.46 31.61 -5.05
C PRO A 296 6.61 31.24 -5.99
N ARG A 297 6.40 31.42 -7.30
CA ARG A 297 7.48 31.26 -8.28
C ARG A 297 8.46 32.44 -8.18
N PRO A 298 9.78 32.22 -8.33
CA PRO A 298 10.78 33.30 -8.21
C PRO A 298 10.57 34.48 -9.16
N ASP A 299 9.92 34.23 -10.30
CA ASP A 299 9.62 35.17 -11.38
C ASP A 299 8.14 35.58 -11.43
N ALA A 300 7.35 35.22 -10.41
CA ALA A 300 5.92 35.54 -10.36
C ALA A 300 5.69 37.06 -10.26
N ALA A 301 4.73 37.56 -11.04
CA ALA A 301 4.32 38.95 -10.95
C ALA A 301 3.53 39.21 -9.64
N ALA A 302 3.59 40.45 -9.15
CA ALA A 302 2.78 40.86 -8.01
C ALA A 302 1.28 40.61 -8.30
N GLY A 303 0.58 39.97 -7.37
CA GLY A 303 -0.84 39.63 -7.50
C GLY A 303 -1.14 38.32 -8.22
N GLN A 304 -0.16 37.66 -8.84
CA GLN A 304 -0.39 36.41 -9.59
C GLN A 304 -0.93 35.27 -8.71
N GLN A 305 -0.51 35.18 -7.45
CA GLN A 305 -1.04 34.19 -6.51
C GLN A 305 -2.51 34.42 -6.18
N ALA A 306 -2.91 35.69 -6.01
CA ALA A 306 -4.31 36.05 -5.75
C ALA A 306 -5.21 35.72 -6.95
N GLU A 307 -4.74 36.00 -8.17
CA GLU A 307 -5.46 35.65 -9.40
C GLU A 307 -5.57 34.13 -9.60
N ALA A 308 -4.49 33.40 -9.37
CA ALA A 308 -4.48 31.93 -9.46
C ALA A 308 -5.44 31.30 -8.42
N LEU A 309 -5.45 31.83 -7.19
CA LEU A 309 -6.35 31.35 -6.14
C LEU A 309 -7.82 31.67 -6.46
N ALA A 310 -8.11 32.86 -6.99
CA ALA A 310 -9.46 33.24 -7.41
C ALA A 310 -9.98 32.35 -8.57
N THR A 311 -9.11 32.06 -9.53
CA THR A 311 -9.42 31.13 -10.64
C THR A 311 -9.69 29.72 -10.12
N LEU A 312 -8.89 29.23 -9.17
CA LEU A 312 -9.08 27.93 -8.54
C LEU A 312 -10.40 27.86 -7.75
N GLU A 313 -10.76 28.92 -7.03
CA GLU A 313 -12.04 29.02 -6.30
C GLU A 313 -13.22 28.98 -7.27
N GLU A 314 -13.21 29.79 -8.32
CA GLU A 314 -14.27 29.83 -9.34
C GLU A 314 -14.43 28.49 -10.05
N GLU A 315 -13.32 27.89 -10.50
CA GLU A 315 -13.33 26.58 -11.17
C GLU A 315 -13.88 25.49 -10.23
N THR A 316 -13.49 25.50 -8.96
CA THR A 316 -13.97 24.54 -7.96
C THR A 316 -15.47 24.63 -7.77
N LEU A 317 -16.00 25.84 -7.55
CA LEU A 317 -17.44 26.05 -7.35
C LEU A 317 -18.23 25.73 -8.62
N SER A 318 -17.69 26.03 -9.80
CA SER A 318 -18.29 25.66 -11.09
C SER A 318 -18.35 24.15 -11.26
N ALA A 319 -17.25 23.44 -10.98
CA ALA A 319 -17.16 21.99 -11.11
C ALA A 319 -18.07 21.26 -10.11
N MET A 320 -18.22 21.77 -8.88
CA MET A 320 -19.19 21.21 -7.92
C MET A 320 -20.63 21.24 -8.47
N ARG A 321 -21.01 22.30 -9.19
CA ARG A 321 -22.33 22.42 -9.83
C ARG A 321 -22.47 21.57 -11.09
N THR A 322 -21.49 21.62 -11.98
CA THR A 322 -21.56 20.99 -13.32
C THR A 322 -21.12 19.53 -13.34
N GLY A 323 -20.32 19.10 -12.35
CA GLY A 323 -19.72 17.76 -12.27
C GLY A 323 -18.44 17.58 -13.08
N GLN A 324 -17.92 18.63 -13.73
CA GLN A 324 -16.74 18.53 -14.60
C GLN A 324 -15.80 19.74 -14.48
N SER A 325 -14.52 19.50 -14.70
CA SER A 325 -13.46 20.52 -14.79
C SER A 325 -12.31 19.92 -15.59
N SER A 326 -11.51 20.75 -16.26
CA SER A 326 -10.29 20.32 -16.95
C SER A 326 -9.11 20.12 -16.00
N ASN A 327 -9.14 20.77 -14.83
CA ASN A 327 -8.21 20.56 -13.74
C ASN A 327 -8.53 19.25 -13.00
N LEU A 328 -7.63 18.27 -13.12
CA LEU A 328 -7.80 16.92 -12.57
C LEU A 328 -8.07 16.90 -11.06
N VAL A 329 -7.43 17.79 -10.28
CA VAL A 329 -7.63 17.85 -8.82
C VAL A 329 -9.00 18.42 -8.49
N VAL A 330 -9.40 19.49 -9.17
CA VAL A 330 -10.73 20.10 -9.02
C VAL A 330 -11.82 19.13 -9.46
N HIS A 331 -11.62 18.42 -10.56
CA HIS A 331 -12.55 17.41 -11.05
C HIS A 331 -12.75 16.28 -10.03
N ALA A 332 -11.66 15.72 -9.49
CA ALA A 332 -11.70 14.69 -8.46
C ALA A 332 -12.43 15.18 -7.20
N PHE A 333 -12.15 16.41 -6.76
CA PHE A 333 -12.84 17.02 -5.62
C PHE A 333 -14.33 17.21 -5.91
N ALA A 334 -14.71 17.77 -7.05
CA ALA A 334 -16.10 18.04 -7.41
C ALA A 334 -16.95 16.76 -7.43
N ARG A 335 -16.42 15.66 -7.97
CA ARG A 335 -17.08 14.34 -7.91
C ARG A 335 -17.30 13.89 -6.48
N THR A 336 -16.29 14.03 -5.62
CA THR A 336 -16.42 13.73 -4.18
C THR A 336 -17.41 14.65 -3.48
N ALA A 337 -17.40 15.95 -3.77
CA ALA A 337 -18.28 16.93 -3.15
C ALA A 337 -19.74 16.62 -3.46
N ARG A 338 -20.05 16.32 -4.73
CA ARG A 338 -21.39 15.91 -5.16
C ARG A 338 -21.83 14.58 -4.55
N ARG A 339 -20.91 13.61 -4.43
CA ARG A 339 -21.21 12.31 -3.81
C ARG A 339 -21.47 12.44 -2.31
N CYS A 340 -20.69 13.25 -1.61
CA CYS A 340 -20.71 13.33 -0.14
C CYS A 340 -21.60 14.45 0.40
N GLY A 341 -22.13 15.34 -0.45
CA GLY A 341 -22.88 16.52 -0.02
C GLY A 341 -21.97 17.57 0.63
N VAL A 342 -20.79 17.82 0.03
CA VAL A 342 -19.98 18.99 0.37
C VAL A 342 -20.50 20.17 -0.45
N GLU A 343 -20.95 21.20 0.26
CA GLU A 343 -21.59 22.37 -0.32
C GLU A 343 -20.69 23.61 -0.21
N PRO A 344 -20.98 24.69 -0.96
CA PRO A 344 -20.18 25.91 -0.97
C PRO A 344 -19.93 26.54 0.41
N GLU A 345 -20.80 26.30 1.41
CA GLU A 345 -20.64 26.84 2.76
C GLU A 345 -19.40 26.28 3.50
N LEU A 346 -18.84 25.16 3.02
CA LEU A 346 -17.56 24.64 3.52
C LEU A 346 -16.38 25.07 2.66
N VAL A 347 -16.59 25.27 1.35
CA VAL A 347 -15.51 25.54 0.38
C VAL A 347 -15.14 27.03 0.33
N VAL A 348 -16.12 27.92 0.36
CA VAL A 348 -15.89 29.37 0.32
C VAL A 348 -15.07 29.86 1.53
N PRO A 349 -15.37 29.44 2.79
CA PRO A 349 -14.53 29.84 3.92
C PRO A 349 -13.10 29.31 3.83
N PHE A 350 -12.90 28.15 3.21
CA PHE A 350 -11.56 27.63 2.95
C PHE A 350 -10.76 28.57 2.04
N PHE A 351 -11.28 28.91 0.86
CA PHE A 351 -10.60 29.87 -0.03
C PHE A 351 -10.46 31.26 0.58
N ALA A 352 -11.40 31.70 1.43
CA ALA A 352 -11.26 32.95 2.18
C ALA A 352 -10.07 32.94 3.15
N SER A 353 -9.80 31.81 3.82
CA SER A 353 -8.61 31.67 4.67
C SER A 353 -7.30 31.73 3.85
N MET A 354 -7.28 31.08 2.68
CA MET A 354 -6.13 31.12 1.75
C MET A 354 -5.87 32.54 1.21
N ARG A 355 -6.93 33.31 0.93
CA ARG A 355 -6.81 34.73 0.58
C ARG A 355 -6.27 35.56 1.73
N THR A 356 -6.70 35.26 2.96
CA THR A 356 -6.23 35.95 4.17
C THR A 356 -4.71 35.81 4.33
N ASP A 357 -4.14 34.64 4.02
CA ASP A 357 -2.70 34.40 4.07
C ASP A 357 -1.88 35.25 3.08
N LEU A 358 -2.49 35.79 2.02
CA LEU A 358 -1.85 36.70 1.07
C LEU A 358 -1.86 38.17 1.56
N GLU A 359 -2.86 38.54 2.36
CA GLU A 359 -3.17 39.95 2.67
C GLU A 359 -2.83 40.35 4.12
N ARG A 360 -3.00 39.42 5.07
CA ARG A 360 -2.94 39.70 6.51
C ARG A 360 -1.73 39.01 7.14
N ARG A 361 -1.04 39.75 8.02
CA ARG A 361 0.15 39.27 8.76
C ARG A 361 -0.11 39.02 10.24
N GLU A 362 -1.09 39.71 10.83
CA GLU A 362 -1.43 39.63 12.25
C GLU A 362 -2.93 39.44 12.43
N HIS A 363 -3.31 38.69 13.47
CA HIS A 363 -4.71 38.38 13.78
C HIS A 363 -5.08 38.83 15.19
N ASP A 364 -6.28 39.39 15.31
CA ASP A 364 -7.01 39.49 16.58
C ASP A 364 -7.81 38.20 16.85
N ALA A 365 -8.49 38.13 18.00
CA ALA A 365 -9.24 36.93 18.38
C ALA A 365 -10.34 36.55 17.37
N ALA A 366 -11.00 37.53 16.76
CA ALA A 366 -12.10 37.29 15.82
C ALA A 366 -11.58 36.75 14.48
N SER A 367 -10.59 37.44 13.91
CA SER A 367 -9.95 37.04 12.65
C SER A 367 -9.15 35.75 12.77
N PHE A 368 -8.59 35.43 13.95
CA PHE A 368 -7.97 34.14 14.21
C PHE A 368 -9.00 33.01 14.22
N ALA A 369 -10.16 33.20 14.88
CA ALA A 369 -11.23 32.20 14.90
C ALA A 369 -11.80 31.95 13.49
N GLU A 370 -12.02 33.01 12.72
CA GLU A 370 -12.46 32.90 11.31
C GLU A 370 -11.41 32.17 10.46
N TYR A 371 -10.13 32.49 10.64
CA TYR A 371 -9.04 31.83 9.93
C TYR A 371 -8.98 30.34 10.28
N VAL A 372 -9.02 29.97 11.56
CA VAL A 372 -8.99 28.55 11.99
C VAL A 372 -10.19 27.78 11.44
N TYR A 373 -11.37 28.42 11.44
CA TYR A 373 -12.57 27.84 10.85
C TYR A 373 -12.36 27.50 9.36
N GLY A 374 -11.91 28.47 8.57
CA GLY A 374 -11.71 28.31 7.13
C GLY A 374 -10.51 27.40 6.76
N SER A 375 -9.38 27.52 7.46
CA SER A 375 -8.16 26.80 7.11
C SER A 375 -8.19 25.32 7.48
N SER A 376 -8.97 24.92 8.51
CA SER A 376 -8.92 23.56 9.03
C SER A 376 -10.24 22.96 9.48
N GLU A 377 -11.10 23.71 10.17
CA GLU A 377 -12.37 23.14 10.67
C GLU A 377 -13.28 22.69 9.53
N VAL A 378 -13.44 23.51 8.49
CA VAL A 378 -14.23 23.14 7.31
C VAL A 378 -13.66 21.93 6.57
N VAL A 379 -12.33 21.73 6.56
CA VAL A 379 -11.71 20.54 5.97
C VAL A 379 -12.07 19.29 6.76
N GLY A 380 -12.09 19.39 8.10
CA GLY A 380 -12.59 18.34 8.98
C GLY A 380 -14.06 18.01 8.74
N LEU A 381 -14.89 19.03 8.49
CA LEU A 381 -16.30 18.88 8.14
C LEU A 381 -16.50 18.24 6.75
N MET A 382 -15.71 18.61 5.75
CA MET A 382 -15.72 17.95 4.43
C MET A 382 -15.36 16.47 4.56
N CYS A 383 -14.34 16.12 5.35
CA CYS A 383 -14.00 14.73 5.62
C CYS A 383 -15.12 14.00 6.37
N LEU A 384 -15.79 14.68 7.32
CA LEU A 384 -16.92 14.09 8.04
C LEU A 384 -18.09 13.74 7.12
N ARG A 385 -18.41 14.59 6.13
CA ARG A 385 -19.39 14.27 5.07
C ARG A 385 -19.04 12.94 4.39
N ALA A 386 -17.78 12.76 3.99
CA ALA A 386 -17.32 11.52 3.40
C ALA A 386 -17.37 10.32 4.36
N PHE A 387 -17.19 10.53 5.67
CA PHE A 387 -17.23 9.46 6.66
C PHE A 387 -18.63 8.89 6.86
N VAL A 388 -19.66 9.73 6.77
CA VAL A 388 -21.04 9.37 7.10
C VAL A 388 -21.93 9.15 5.88
N VAL A 389 -21.43 9.35 4.66
CA VAL A 389 -22.22 9.27 3.41
C VAL A 389 -22.93 7.92 3.21
N GLU A 390 -22.33 6.82 3.69
CA GLU A 390 -22.91 5.47 3.61
C GLU A 390 -23.66 5.06 4.91
N GLU A 391 -23.82 5.95 5.89
CA GLU A 391 -24.62 5.67 7.08
C GLU A 391 -26.13 5.74 6.76
N PRO A 392 -27.01 5.06 7.52
CA PRO A 392 -28.45 5.07 7.25
C PRO A 392 -29.11 6.45 7.31
N ASP A 393 -28.59 7.36 8.15
CA ASP A 393 -29.02 8.75 8.26
C ASP A 393 -27.79 9.68 8.26
N PRO A 394 -27.22 10.00 7.08
CA PRO A 394 -25.99 10.78 7.00
C PRO A 394 -26.12 12.18 7.61
N ALA A 395 -27.29 12.81 7.50
CA ALA A 395 -27.51 14.17 7.99
C ALA A 395 -27.48 14.22 9.53
N SER A 396 -28.26 13.37 10.19
CA SER A 396 -28.26 13.30 11.66
C SER A 396 -26.87 12.92 12.21
N ARG A 397 -26.20 11.96 11.56
CA ARG A 397 -24.85 11.54 11.94
C ARG A 397 -23.82 12.64 11.74
N TYR A 398 -23.95 13.45 10.68
CA TYR A 398 -23.11 14.62 10.47
C TYR A 398 -23.29 15.64 11.59
N ASP A 399 -24.53 16.04 11.90
CA ASP A 399 -24.83 17.04 12.93
C ASP A 399 -24.35 16.61 14.32
N GLU A 400 -24.51 15.32 14.65
CA GLU A 400 -24.02 14.74 15.90
C GLU A 400 -22.49 14.85 16.06
N LEU A 401 -21.75 14.63 14.98
CA LEU A 401 -20.30 14.46 15.01
C LEU A 401 -19.54 15.75 14.62
N ALA A 402 -20.21 16.71 13.97
CA ALA A 402 -19.64 17.96 13.48
C ALA A 402 -18.91 18.77 14.58
N PRO A 403 -19.46 18.95 15.81
CA PRO A 403 -18.76 19.67 16.86
C PRO A 403 -17.37 19.08 17.17
N GLY A 404 -17.25 17.75 17.24
CA GLY A 404 -15.97 17.09 17.49
C GLY A 404 -15.01 17.16 16.32
N ALA A 405 -15.52 17.08 15.08
CA ALA A 405 -14.70 17.25 13.88
C ALA A 405 -14.09 18.66 13.80
N ARG A 406 -14.87 19.70 14.14
CA ARG A 406 -14.38 21.08 14.22
C ARG A 406 -13.29 21.24 15.28
N ARG A 407 -13.52 20.75 16.51
CA ARG A 407 -12.51 20.79 17.58
C ARG A 407 -11.22 20.07 17.17
N LEU A 408 -11.32 18.94 16.47
CA LEU A 408 -10.14 18.24 15.96
C LEU A 408 -9.37 19.07 14.92
N GLY A 409 -10.07 19.71 13.98
CA GLY A 409 -9.48 20.62 13.01
C GLY A 409 -8.78 21.82 13.68
N ALA A 410 -9.45 22.45 14.65
CA ALA A 410 -8.89 23.54 15.43
C ALA A 410 -7.59 23.13 16.16
N ALA A 411 -7.59 21.98 16.85
CA ALA A 411 -6.38 21.44 17.48
C ALA A 411 -5.25 21.24 16.46
N PHE A 412 -5.56 20.65 15.31
CA PHE A 412 -4.54 20.37 14.29
C PHE A 412 -3.91 21.66 13.79
N GLN A 413 -4.73 22.68 13.52
CA GLN A 413 -4.24 23.97 13.04
C GLN A 413 -3.39 24.69 14.09
N LYS A 414 -3.86 24.76 15.34
CA LYS A 414 -3.12 25.38 16.44
C LYS A 414 -1.79 24.69 16.72
N VAL A 415 -1.76 23.35 16.67
CA VAL A 415 -0.51 22.57 16.77
C VAL A 415 0.44 22.86 15.61
N ASN A 416 -0.09 23.01 14.39
CA ASN A 416 0.74 23.37 13.23
C ASN A 416 1.39 24.73 13.45
N PHE A 417 0.63 25.76 13.82
CA PHE A 417 1.19 27.09 14.12
C PHE A 417 2.26 27.06 15.20
N LEU A 418 2.01 26.35 16.30
CA LEU A 418 2.96 26.33 17.41
C LEU A 418 4.26 25.60 17.07
N ARG A 419 4.20 24.52 16.28
CA ARG A 419 5.40 23.76 15.89
C ARG A 419 6.19 24.42 14.76
N ASP A 420 5.51 25.24 13.94
CA ASP A 420 6.03 25.88 12.72
C ASP A 420 6.35 27.37 12.99
N LEU A 421 6.23 27.83 14.26
CA LEU A 421 6.36 29.22 14.72
C LEU A 421 7.59 29.97 14.19
N GLY A 422 8.76 29.32 14.22
CA GLY A 422 10.01 29.91 13.71
C GLY A 422 10.00 30.08 12.19
N GLU A 423 9.57 29.05 11.47
CA GLU A 423 9.55 29.03 10.01
C GLU A 423 8.54 30.05 9.46
N ASP A 424 7.34 30.11 10.05
CA ASP A 424 6.26 31.03 9.66
C ASP A 424 6.62 32.50 9.92
N HIS A 425 7.30 32.80 11.04
CA HIS A 425 7.74 34.16 11.33
C HIS A 425 8.92 34.57 10.46
N ASP A 426 9.99 33.77 10.42
CA ASP A 426 11.25 34.15 9.79
C ASP A 426 11.16 34.15 8.26
N THR A 427 10.34 33.26 7.68
CA THR A 427 10.21 33.10 6.22
C THR A 427 9.01 33.83 5.67
N LEU A 428 7.85 33.72 6.34
CA LEU A 428 6.58 34.24 5.85
C LEU A 428 6.14 35.53 6.56
N GLY A 429 6.78 35.94 7.65
CA GLY A 429 6.43 37.14 8.40
C GLY A 429 5.01 37.11 8.98
N ARG A 430 4.46 35.92 9.25
CA ARG A 430 3.09 35.75 9.76
C ARG A 430 3.10 35.51 11.28
N SER A 431 2.12 36.07 12.00
CA SER A 431 1.84 35.78 13.40
C SER A 431 0.35 35.47 13.58
N TYR A 432 0.06 34.21 13.87
CA TYR A 432 -1.32 33.72 13.94
C TYR A 432 -1.95 33.88 15.33
N PHE A 433 -1.21 33.65 16.42
CA PHE A 433 -1.77 33.68 17.77
C PHE A 433 -2.01 35.13 18.25
N PRO A 434 -3.26 35.50 18.59
CA PRO A 434 -3.58 36.86 19.03
C PRO A 434 -2.83 37.27 20.29
N GLY A 435 -2.17 38.43 20.26
CA GLY A 435 -1.47 38.99 21.41
C GLY A 435 -0.15 38.28 21.78
N ILE A 436 0.29 37.31 20.99
CA ILE A 436 1.58 36.62 21.17
C ILE A 436 2.60 37.20 20.19
N ASP A 437 3.74 37.65 20.69
CA ASP A 437 4.91 37.97 19.85
C ASP A 437 5.74 36.69 19.65
N PRO A 438 5.81 36.12 18.43
CA PRO A 438 6.57 34.90 18.15
C PRO A 438 8.04 34.97 18.58
N ARG A 439 8.63 36.17 18.60
CA ARG A 439 10.05 36.39 18.96
C ARG A 439 10.29 36.32 20.46
N ARG A 440 9.25 36.44 21.27
CA ARG A 440 9.32 36.55 22.73
C ARG A 440 8.43 35.53 23.45
N LEU A 441 7.98 34.49 22.76
CA LEU A 441 7.17 33.43 23.35
C LEU A 441 7.81 32.90 24.63
N THR A 442 7.07 32.97 25.73
CA THR A 442 7.46 32.42 27.02
C THR A 442 6.92 31.00 27.21
N ASP A 443 7.53 30.23 28.11
CA ASP A 443 7.02 28.90 28.47
C ASP A 443 5.58 28.96 29.02
N ALA A 444 5.23 30.02 29.76
CA ALA A 444 3.88 30.22 30.29
C ALA A 444 2.85 30.45 29.19
N GLU A 445 3.16 31.29 28.19
CA GLU A 445 2.28 31.51 27.02
C GLU A 445 2.16 30.24 26.18
N ARG A 446 3.27 29.53 25.94
CA ARG A 446 3.26 28.22 25.27
C ARG A 446 2.30 27.26 25.97
N ASP A 447 2.38 27.16 27.29
CA ASP A 447 1.56 26.23 28.07
C ASP A 447 0.08 26.59 28.03
N VAL A 448 -0.27 27.88 28.05
CA VAL A 448 -1.67 28.35 27.85
C VAL A 448 -2.20 27.95 26.47
N LEU A 449 -1.40 28.12 25.41
CA LEU A 449 -1.80 27.69 24.05
C LEU A 449 -1.97 26.16 23.97
N LEU A 450 -1.10 25.41 24.64
CA LEU A 450 -1.18 23.95 24.68
C LEU A 450 -2.37 23.46 25.51
N ASP A 451 -2.77 24.17 26.57
CA ASP A 451 -3.97 23.84 27.35
C ASP A 451 -5.24 23.96 26.50
N ASP A 452 -5.33 24.99 25.65
CA ASP A 452 -6.43 25.14 24.68
C ASP A 452 -6.43 24.03 23.62
N ILE A 453 -5.25 23.68 23.07
CA ILE A 453 -5.07 22.55 22.14
C ILE A 453 -5.50 21.23 22.80
N ASP A 454 -5.08 20.98 24.03
CA ASP A 454 -5.39 19.73 24.74
C ASP A 454 -6.89 19.65 25.06
N ALA A 455 -7.55 20.79 25.33
CA ALA A 455 -9.00 20.87 25.48
C ALA A 455 -9.75 20.59 24.16
N ASP A 456 -9.23 21.05 23.01
CA ASP A 456 -9.75 20.70 21.68
C ASP A 456 -9.61 19.19 21.40
N LEU A 457 -8.42 18.61 21.64
CA LEU A 457 -8.16 17.18 21.44
C LEU A 457 -9.05 16.31 22.35
N ALA A 458 -9.20 16.68 23.62
CA ALA A 458 -10.07 15.98 24.56
C ALA A 458 -11.54 15.98 24.10
N ALA A 459 -12.05 17.14 23.63
CA ALA A 459 -13.40 17.25 23.09
C ALA A 459 -13.57 16.37 21.84
N ALA A 460 -12.59 16.38 20.93
CA ALA A 460 -12.59 15.55 19.74
C ALA A 460 -12.57 14.05 20.06
N ALA A 461 -11.77 13.61 21.04
CA ALA A 461 -11.64 12.21 21.42
C ALA A 461 -12.98 11.57 21.83
N ALA A 462 -13.91 12.35 22.42
CA ALA A 462 -15.25 11.89 22.76
C ALA A 462 -16.04 11.47 21.52
N VAL A 463 -15.89 12.22 20.43
CA VAL A 463 -16.59 12.02 19.15
C VAL A 463 -15.91 10.96 18.28
N VAL A 464 -14.57 10.89 18.27
CA VAL A 464 -13.81 9.91 17.47
C VAL A 464 -14.25 8.47 17.77
N ARG A 465 -14.62 8.16 19.02
CA ARG A 465 -15.12 6.82 19.40
C ARG A 465 -16.42 6.42 18.71
N ARG A 466 -17.24 7.41 18.34
CA ARG A 466 -18.56 7.25 17.71
C ARG A 466 -18.50 7.25 16.18
N LEU A 467 -17.32 7.47 15.60
CA LEU A 467 -17.14 7.43 14.14
C LEU A 467 -17.42 6.03 13.57
N PRO A 468 -17.87 5.95 12.31
CA PRO A 468 -17.98 4.70 11.56
C PRO A 468 -16.67 3.91 11.55
N ARG A 469 -16.76 2.57 11.47
CA ARG A 469 -15.57 1.69 11.46
C ARG A 469 -14.63 1.99 10.30
N SER A 470 -15.17 2.44 9.18
CA SER A 470 -14.44 2.82 7.96
C SER A 470 -13.46 3.97 8.17
N SER A 471 -13.71 4.87 9.13
CA SER A 471 -12.90 6.07 9.37
C SER A 471 -12.23 6.12 10.75
N ARG A 472 -12.82 5.48 11.76
CA ARG A 472 -12.41 5.60 13.16
C ARG A 472 -10.94 5.31 13.42
N LEU A 473 -10.37 4.26 12.83
CA LEU A 473 -8.96 3.90 13.04
C LEU A 473 -8.01 5.00 12.52
N ALA A 474 -8.28 5.52 11.33
CA ALA A 474 -7.49 6.59 10.74
C ALA A 474 -7.56 7.87 11.57
N VAL A 475 -8.77 8.30 11.94
CA VAL A 475 -8.96 9.52 12.73
C VAL A 475 -8.35 9.38 14.12
N CYS A 476 -8.46 8.19 14.74
CA CYS A 476 -7.79 7.91 16.01
C CYS A 476 -6.25 7.96 15.89
N ALA A 477 -5.68 7.47 14.79
CA ALA A 477 -4.24 7.56 14.55
C ALA A 477 -3.78 9.01 14.34
N ALA A 478 -4.55 9.82 13.61
CA ALA A 478 -4.29 11.24 13.44
C ALA A 478 -4.38 11.99 14.78
N HIS A 479 -5.46 11.77 15.54
CA HIS A 479 -5.61 12.33 16.88
C HIS A 479 -4.41 12.01 17.77
N ASP A 480 -4.01 10.74 17.87
CA ASP A 480 -2.92 10.32 18.74
C ASP A 480 -1.55 10.85 18.30
N LEU A 481 -1.35 11.06 17.00
CA LEU A 481 -0.16 11.73 16.46
C LEU A 481 -0.09 13.18 16.96
N PHE A 482 -1.19 13.92 16.87
CA PHE A 482 -1.23 15.30 17.30
C PHE A 482 -1.17 15.45 18.83
N ALA A 483 -1.73 14.49 19.59
CA ALA A 483 -1.55 14.43 21.04
C ALA A 483 -0.08 14.16 21.44
N ASP A 484 0.63 13.27 20.73
CA ASP A 484 2.08 13.05 20.95
C ASP A 484 2.88 14.31 20.60
N LEU A 485 2.47 15.04 19.56
CA LEU A 485 3.09 16.29 19.18
C LEU A 485 2.86 17.39 20.23
N SER A 486 1.64 17.56 20.74
CA SER A 486 1.31 18.46 21.86
C SER A 486 2.19 18.17 23.07
N THR A 487 2.32 16.88 23.44
CA THR A 487 3.19 16.46 24.56
C THR A 487 4.66 16.85 24.35
N ARG A 488 5.18 16.71 23.14
CA ARG A 488 6.56 17.10 22.80
C ARG A 488 6.75 18.61 22.81
N LEU A 489 5.78 19.36 22.28
CA LEU A 489 5.78 20.82 22.30
C LEU A 489 5.82 21.33 23.74
N ARG A 490 5.00 20.76 24.64
CA ARG A 490 5.00 21.09 26.07
C ARG A 490 6.35 20.82 26.75
N ALA A 491 7.02 19.74 26.38
CA ALA A 491 8.33 19.39 26.91
C ALA A 491 9.49 20.21 26.30
N THR A 492 9.23 21.02 25.27
CA THR A 492 10.26 21.78 24.55
C THR A 492 10.21 23.24 25.00
N PRO A 493 11.30 23.80 25.55
CA PRO A 493 11.35 25.22 25.96
C PRO A 493 10.94 26.15 24.82
N ALA A 494 10.21 27.22 25.11
CA ALA A 494 9.67 28.15 24.11
C ALA A 494 10.79 28.78 23.24
N ALA A 495 11.95 29.06 23.83
CA ALA A 495 13.12 29.53 23.10
C ALA A 495 13.61 28.54 22.02
N VAL A 496 13.46 27.23 22.25
CA VAL A 496 13.84 26.17 21.31
C VAL A 496 12.78 25.98 20.23
N LEU A 497 11.50 26.18 20.54
CA LEU A 497 10.40 26.12 19.55
C LEU A 497 10.55 27.18 18.45
N ARG A 498 11.15 28.34 18.78
CA ARG A 498 11.47 29.39 17.83
C ARG A 498 12.50 28.95 16.78
N GLU A 499 13.41 28.07 17.14
CA GLU A 499 14.57 27.71 16.30
C GLU A 499 14.41 26.34 15.64
N THR A 500 13.56 25.48 16.20
CA THR A 500 13.47 24.09 15.78
C THR A 500 12.02 23.65 15.60
N ARG A 501 11.78 23.07 14.43
CA ARG A 501 10.50 22.45 14.12
C ARG A 501 10.36 21.10 14.84
N VAL A 502 9.43 21.01 15.79
CA VAL A 502 9.16 19.76 16.51
C VAL A 502 8.41 18.77 15.61
N ARG A 503 8.92 17.54 15.52
CA ARG A 503 8.35 16.46 14.70
C ARG A 503 8.21 15.17 15.50
N VAL A 504 7.23 14.36 15.13
CA VAL A 504 7.11 12.98 15.63
C VAL A 504 8.01 12.07 14.80
N PRO A 505 8.98 11.35 15.39
CA PRO A 505 9.84 10.43 14.66
C PRO A 505 9.07 9.27 14.00
N HIS A 506 9.54 8.78 12.85
CA HIS A 506 8.88 7.68 12.12
C HIS A 506 8.62 6.41 12.96
N PRO A 507 9.57 5.92 13.80
CA PRO A 507 9.32 4.76 14.65
C PRO A 507 8.18 5.00 15.66
N VAL A 508 8.08 6.24 16.16
CA VAL A 508 6.99 6.63 17.07
C VAL A 508 5.68 6.64 16.31
N LYS A 509 5.60 7.22 15.10
CA LYS A 509 4.39 7.17 14.25
C LYS A 509 3.90 5.73 14.05
N ALA A 510 4.81 4.80 13.74
CA ALA A 510 4.48 3.38 13.58
C ALA A 510 3.93 2.77 14.89
N ARG A 511 4.57 3.06 16.03
CA ARG A 511 4.10 2.62 17.36
C ARG A 511 2.72 3.20 17.70
N LEU A 512 2.45 4.46 17.38
CA LEU A 512 1.14 5.08 17.60
C LEU A 512 0.05 4.35 16.79
N VAL A 513 0.29 4.12 15.51
CA VAL A 513 -0.62 3.37 14.63
C VAL A 513 -0.87 1.95 15.16
N ALA A 514 0.19 1.22 15.52
CA ALA A 514 0.06 -0.12 16.11
C ALA A 514 -0.79 -0.11 17.40
N ALA A 515 -0.56 0.87 18.29
CA ALA A 515 -1.34 1.02 19.52
C ALA A 515 -2.82 1.34 19.25
N VAL A 516 -3.13 2.09 18.19
CA VAL A 516 -4.51 2.38 17.77
C VAL A 516 -5.23 1.11 17.29
N LEU A 517 -4.52 0.26 16.54
CA LEU A 517 -5.05 -1.05 16.11
C LEU A 517 -5.37 -1.94 17.32
N VAL A 518 -4.46 -2.03 18.29
CA VAL A 518 -4.66 -2.81 19.53
C VAL A 518 -5.84 -2.27 20.35
N ARG A 519 -6.01 -0.94 20.42
CA ARG A 519 -7.13 -0.31 21.15
C ARG A 519 -8.46 -0.30 20.37
N GLY A 520 -8.49 -0.84 19.15
CA GLY A 520 -9.70 -0.86 18.32
C GLY A 520 -10.21 0.53 17.93
N GLY A 521 -9.32 1.51 17.76
CA GLY A 521 -9.68 2.88 17.38
C GLY A 521 -10.21 3.74 18.53
N ARG A 522 -9.80 3.45 19.77
CA ARG A 522 -10.03 4.32 20.93
C ARG A 522 -8.86 5.28 21.12
N PRO A 523 -9.09 6.61 21.07
CA PRO A 523 -8.05 7.62 21.29
C PRO A 523 -7.37 7.48 22.65
N ARG A 524 -6.14 7.98 22.76
CA ARG A 524 -5.53 8.14 24.09
C ARG A 524 -6.34 9.18 24.87
N VAL A 525 -6.57 8.92 26.15
CA VAL A 525 -6.97 9.99 27.06
C VAL A 525 -5.72 10.85 27.26
N ALA A 526 -5.82 12.15 27.00
CA ALA A 526 -4.75 13.08 27.33
C ALA A 526 -4.45 12.92 28.83
N SER A 527 -3.19 12.66 29.17
CA SER A 527 -2.77 12.68 30.56
C SER A 527 -2.98 14.11 31.04
N ALA A 528 -3.97 14.33 31.90
CA ALA A 528 -4.00 15.56 32.69
C ALA A 528 -2.67 15.59 33.44
N ALA A 529 -1.79 16.52 33.07
CA ALA A 529 -0.59 16.76 33.84
C ALA A 529 -1.02 17.13 35.27
N ARG A 530 -0.46 16.41 36.24
CA ARG A 530 -0.55 16.79 37.65
C ARG A 530 0.37 17.96 37.93
#